data_AF-A0A850DGF1-F1
#
_entry.id   AF-A0A850DGF1-F1
#
_cell.length_a   1.000
_cell.length_b   1.000
_cell.length_c   1.000
_cell.angle_alpha   90.00
_cell.angle_beta   90.00
_cell.angle_gamma   90.00
#
_symmetry.space_group_name_H-M   'P 1'
#
loop_
_entity.id
_entity.type
_entity.pdbx_description
1 polymer ?
#
loop_
_entity_poly.entity_id
_entity_poly.type
_entity_poly.pdbx_seq_one_letter_code
_entity_poly.pdbx_strand_id
1 'polypeptide(L)'
;AAKLGMAWGSSAQRRAQVAETVEAVRAAVDPAPEIVVAAGGPRMLAAAARIADRILLAAMPQATEADVAEMVRIARDNTDRDLRFTHQVTGIGDALPFWLAERLGLDAEALRAAGAAGLLPADPAAIADTLRRRRAEYGIDEIIVPGELAPAFAPVFAGR
;
A
#
# COMPACT_ATOMS: atom_id res chain seq x y z
N ALA A 1 23.85 -3.19 7.81
CA ALA A 1 24.63 -3.37 6.56
C ALA A 1 25.64 -4.51 6.66
N ALA A 2 26.36 -4.69 7.77
CA ALA A 2 27.54 -5.56 7.85
C ALA A 2 27.34 -7.10 7.76
N LYS A 3 26.15 -7.64 7.48
CA LYS A 3 26.01 -9.10 7.24
C LYS A 3 25.35 -9.49 5.92
N LEU A 4 24.55 -8.62 5.29
CA LEU A 4 23.91 -8.85 3.97
C LEU A 4 23.55 -7.54 3.22
N GLY A 5 23.99 -6.37 3.68
CA GLY A 5 23.52 -5.08 3.15
C GLY A 5 24.56 -4.40 2.29
N MET A 6 24.24 -4.20 1.00
CA MET A 6 24.95 -3.19 0.20
C MET A 6 24.82 -1.82 0.88
N ALA A 7 25.84 -0.97 0.73
CA ALA A 7 25.73 0.41 1.15
C ALA A 7 24.58 1.04 0.34
N TRP A 8 23.52 1.47 1.04
CA TRP A 8 22.28 1.91 0.43
C TRP A 8 22.41 3.17 -0.45
N GLY A 9 23.57 3.83 -0.47
CA GLY A 9 23.79 5.04 -1.24
C GLY A 9 22.83 6.18 -0.87
N SER A 10 22.78 7.20 -1.71
CA SER A 10 21.82 8.29 -1.64
C SER A 10 20.40 7.83 -2.01
N SER A 11 19.39 8.61 -1.64
CA SER A 11 18.00 8.34 -2.04
C SER A 11 17.81 8.28 -3.55
N ALA A 12 18.62 8.98 -4.36
CA ALA A 12 18.57 8.87 -5.82
C ALA A 12 19.13 7.52 -6.30
N GLN A 13 20.28 7.11 -5.76
CA GLN A 13 20.89 5.82 -6.07
C GLN A 13 19.98 4.65 -5.71
N ARG A 14 19.28 4.71 -4.56
CA ARG A 14 18.27 3.69 -4.21
C ARG A 14 17.15 3.55 -5.25
N ARG A 15 16.65 4.67 -5.77
CA ARG A 15 15.59 4.62 -6.79
C ARG A 15 16.09 4.06 -8.13
N ALA A 16 17.30 4.46 -8.53
CA ALA A 16 17.95 3.90 -9.71
C ALA A 16 18.15 2.39 -9.56
N GLN A 17 18.65 1.94 -8.42
CA GLN A 17 18.84 0.53 -8.13
C GLN A 17 17.54 -0.27 -8.18
N VAL A 18 16.40 0.28 -7.71
CA VAL A 18 15.10 -0.39 -7.89
C VAL A 18 14.76 -0.54 -9.37
N ALA A 19 14.93 0.50 -10.19
CA ALA A 19 14.69 0.44 -11.63
C ALA A 19 15.58 -0.59 -12.33
N GLU A 20 16.88 -0.59 -12.02
CA GLU A 20 17.85 -1.56 -12.55
C GLU A 20 17.49 -3.00 -12.14
N THR A 21 17.05 -3.20 -10.90
CA THR A 21 16.62 -4.53 -10.42
C THR A 21 15.39 -5.02 -11.18
N VAL A 22 14.41 -4.14 -11.41
CA VAL A 22 13.21 -4.45 -12.18
C VAL A 22 13.56 -4.84 -13.62
N GLU A 23 14.44 -4.09 -14.27
CA GLU A 23 14.94 -4.39 -15.61
C GLU A 23 15.67 -5.74 -15.64
N ALA A 24 16.56 -5.99 -14.69
CA ALA A 24 17.29 -7.25 -14.58
C ALA A 24 16.36 -8.46 -14.41
N VAL A 25 15.32 -8.36 -13.56
CA VAL A 25 14.34 -9.44 -13.39
C VAL A 25 13.59 -9.72 -14.69
N ARG A 26 13.12 -8.66 -15.39
CA ARG A 26 12.41 -8.80 -16.67
C ARG A 26 13.29 -9.41 -17.76
N ALA A 27 14.59 -9.17 -17.73
CA ALA A 27 15.54 -9.74 -18.68
C ALA A 27 15.92 -11.21 -18.36
N ALA A 28 15.89 -11.59 -17.08
CA ALA A 28 16.38 -12.89 -16.62
C ALA A 28 15.30 -13.97 -16.50
N VAL A 29 14.01 -13.61 -16.44
CA VAL A 29 12.91 -14.54 -16.19
C VAL A 29 11.86 -14.46 -17.30
N ASP A 30 11.49 -15.61 -17.86
CA ASP A 30 10.47 -15.74 -18.91
C ASP A 30 9.42 -16.84 -18.56
N PRO A 31 8.12 -16.50 -18.42
CA PRO A 31 7.57 -15.15 -18.48
C PRO A 31 8.02 -14.30 -17.29
N ALA A 32 8.26 -13.01 -17.53
CA ALA A 32 8.59 -12.08 -16.46
C ALA A 32 7.46 -12.05 -15.40
N PRO A 33 7.79 -12.17 -14.11
CA PRO A 33 6.78 -12.13 -13.05
C PRO A 33 6.17 -10.73 -12.92
N GLU A 34 4.97 -10.63 -12.34
CA GLU A 34 4.39 -9.34 -11.94
C GLU A 34 5.29 -8.66 -10.89
N ILE A 35 5.65 -7.41 -11.15
CA ILE A 35 6.53 -6.63 -10.26
C ILE A 35 5.70 -5.65 -9.46
N VAL A 36 5.68 -5.86 -8.15
CA VAL A 36 5.07 -4.95 -7.17
C VAL A 36 6.14 -4.08 -6.53
N VAL A 37 5.95 -2.76 -6.54
CA VAL A 37 6.86 -1.81 -5.88
C VAL A 37 6.12 -1.07 -4.77
N ALA A 38 6.64 -1.13 -3.55
CA ALA A 38 6.16 -0.32 -2.44
C ALA A 38 6.71 1.11 -2.54
N ALA A 39 5.83 2.11 -2.55
CA ALA A 39 6.22 3.50 -2.71
C ALA A 39 5.34 4.43 -1.85
N GLY A 40 5.99 5.35 -1.13
CA GLY A 40 5.32 6.31 -0.24
C GLY A 40 5.59 7.77 -0.61
N GLY A 41 6.84 8.11 -0.94
CA GLY A 41 7.24 9.47 -1.28
C GLY A 41 7.02 9.82 -2.76
N PRO A 42 6.79 11.10 -3.11
CA PRO A 42 6.45 11.50 -4.49
C PRO A 42 7.46 11.04 -5.55
N ARG A 43 8.76 11.13 -5.24
CA ARG A 43 9.83 10.70 -6.17
C ARG A 43 9.86 9.19 -6.39
N MET A 44 9.46 8.40 -5.38
CA MET A 44 9.40 6.95 -5.51
C MET A 44 8.11 6.52 -6.22
N LEU A 45 6.98 7.17 -5.94
CA LEU A 45 5.72 6.96 -6.67
C LEU A 45 5.90 7.23 -8.17
N ALA A 46 6.52 8.37 -8.52
CA ALA A 46 6.84 8.70 -9.90
C ALA A 46 7.78 7.68 -10.58
N ALA A 47 8.75 7.13 -9.84
CA ALA A 47 9.62 6.09 -10.37
C ALA A 47 8.87 4.76 -10.56
N ALA A 48 8.09 4.33 -9.55
CA ALA A 48 7.32 3.10 -9.57
C ALA A 48 6.28 3.10 -10.69
N ALA A 49 5.62 4.22 -10.96
CA ALA A 49 4.65 4.37 -12.06
C ALA A 49 5.21 3.94 -13.43
N ARG A 50 6.52 4.14 -13.66
CA ARG A 50 7.16 3.78 -14.94
C ARG A 50 7.58 2.32 -15.04
N ILE A 51 7.85 1.64 -13.92
CA ILE A 51 8.54 0.34 -13.93
C ILE A 51 7.74 -0.80 -13.30
N ALA A 52 6.86 -0.49 -12.36
CA ALA A 52 6.06 -1.48 -11.66
C ALA A 52 4.85 -1.88 -12.49
N ASP A 53 4.37 -3.10 -12.29
CA ASP A 53 3.05 -3.53 -12.78
C ASP A 53 1.96 -3.16 -11.77
N ARG A 54 2.33 -3.05 -10.49
CA ARG A 54 1.47 -2.67 -9.36
C ARG A 54 2.25 -1.87 -8.33
N ILE A 55 1.58 -0.89 -7.74
CA ILE A 55 2.15 -0.07 -6.66
C ILE A 55 1.47 -0.42 -5.34
N LEU A 56 2.24 -0.91 -4.37
CA LEU A 56 1.81 -0.90 -2.97
C LEU A 56 1.96 0.52 -2.44
N LEU A 57 0.84 1.17 -2.16
CA LEU A 57 0.81 2.49 -1.54
C LEU A 57 1.35 2.34 -0.11
N ALA A 58 2.63 2.68 0.08
CA ALA A 58 3.30 2.63 1.38
C ALA A 58 2.90 3.84 2.23
N ALA A 59 1.59 4.01 2.40
CA ALA A 59 0.98 5.03 3.21
C ALA A 59 1.30 4.77 4.69
N MET A 60 1.50 5.83 5.45
CA MET A 60 1.69 5.71 6.90
C MET A 60 0.36 5.27 7.56
N PRO A 61 0.38 4.62 8.73
CA PRO A 61 -0.83 4.18 9.41
C PRO A 61 -1.92 5.26 9.60
N GLN A 62 -1.49 6.49 9.83
CA GLN A 62 -2.32 7.69 10.01
C GLN A 62 -2.68 8.42 8.71
N ALA A 63 -2.22 7.94 7.55
CA ALA A 63 -2.51 8.59 6.27
C ALA A 63 -4.03 8.61 6.03
N THR A 64 -4.53 9.79 5.67
CA THR A 64 -5.94 10.04 5.42
C THR A 64 -6.36 9.53 4.03
N GLU A 65 -7.66 9.52 3.75
CA GLU A 65 -8.14 9.27 2.38
C GLU A 65 -7.60 10.29 1.37
N ALA A 66 -7.43 11.55 1.80
CA ALA A 66 -6.84 12.59 0.95
C ALA A 66 -5.36 12.31 0.64
N ASP A 67 -4.60 11.80 1.62
CA ASP A 67 -3.20 11.40 1.40
C ASP A 67 -3.12 10.22 0.42
N VAL A 68 -4.00 9.22 0.55
CA VAL A 68 -4.08 8.09 -0.39
C VAL A 68 -4.43 8.56 -1.80
N ALA A 69 -5.43 9.44 -1.94
CA ALA A 69 -5.81 10.01 -3.23
C ALA A 69 -4.66 10.79 -3.87
N GLU A 70 -3.90 11.57 -3.08
CA GLU A 70 -2.72 12.30 -3.54
C GLU A 70 -1.60 11.37 -4.00
N MET A 71 -1.33 10.28 -3.27
CA MET A 71 -0.34 9.28 -3.69
C MET A 71 -0.72 8.64 -5.03
N VAL A 72 -1.99 8.30 -5.23
CA VAL A 72 -2.52 7.75 -6.48
C VAL A 72 -2.39 8.77 -7.61
N ARG A 73 -2.75 10.03 -7.37
CA ARG A 73 -2.61 11.12 -8.34
C ARG A 73 -1.16 11.29 -8.78
N ILE A 74 -0.22 11.38 -7.83
CA ILE A 74 1.21 11.51 -8.15
C ILE A 74 1.69 10.37 -9.05
N ALA A 75 1.29 9.12 -8.75
CA ALA A 75 1.68 7.99 -9.58
C ALA A 75 1.11 8.09 -11.00
N ARG A 76 -0.19 8.40 -11.12
CA ARG A 76 -0.89 8.55 -12.41
C ARG A 76 -0.32 9.70 -13.26
N ASP A 77 0.01 10.84 -12.66
CA ASP A 77 0.57 11.99 -13.37
C ASP A 77 1.96 11.72 -13.99
N ASN A 78 2.58 10.56 -13.69
CA ASN A 78 3.93 10.20 -14.15
C ASN A 78 3.93 9.05 -15.18
N THR A 79 2.77 8.62 -15.68
CA THR A 79 2.68 7.60 -16.75
C THR A 79 1.31 7.60 -17.43
N ASP A 80 1.25 7.23 -18.71
CA ASP A 80 0.00 6.97 -19.42
C ASP A 80 -0.48 5.51 -19.28
N ARG A 81 0.26 4.67 -18.55
CA ARG A 81 -0.10 3.26 -18.30
C ARG A 81 -1.27 3.17 -17.33
N ASP A 82 -2.11 2.16 -17.51
CA ASP A 82 -3.07 1.80 -16.47
C ASP A 82 -2.33 1.26 -15.25
N LEU A 83 -2.60 1.84 -14.07
CA LEU A 83 -1.92 1.52 -12.83
C LEU A 83 -2.87 0.82 -11.86
N ARG A 84 -2.39 -0.29 -11.31
CA ARG A 84 -3.07 -1.05 -10.26
C ARG A 84 -2.42 -0.77 -8.91
N PHE A 85 -3.24 -0.66 -7.88
CA PHE A 85 -2.77 -0.29 -6.55
C PHE A 85 -3.16 -1.31 -5.50
N THR A 86 -2.25 -1.48 -4.54
CA THR A 86 -2.49 -2.23 -3.31
C THR A 86 -2.48 -1.27 -2.13
N HIS A 87 -3.40 -1.47 -1.19
CA HIS A 87 -3.42 -0.72 0.06
C HIS A 87 -3.39 -1.66 1.27
N GLN A 88 -2.62 -1.31 2.29
CA GLN A 88 -2.52 -2.09 3.52
C GLN A 88 -3.55 -1.63 4.56
N VAL A 89 -4.23 -2.59 5.19
CA VAL A 89 -5.12 -2.32 6.32
C VAL A 89 -4.29 -2.08 7.59
N THR A 90 -4.59 -0.98 8.26
CA THR A 90 -4.01 -0.57 9.56
C THR A 90 -4.81 -1.16 10.72
N GLY A 91 -6.13 -1.22 10.60
CA GLY A 91 -7.03 -1.67 11.66
C GLY A 91 -8.45 -1.92 11.19
N ILE A 92 -9.28 -2.53 12.05
CA ILE A 92 -10.71 -2.77 11.82
C ILE A 92 -11.47 -2.48 13.11
N GLY A 93 -12.39 -1.51 13.09
CA GLY A 93 -13.07 -1.06 14.31
C GLY A 93 -12.04 -0.54 15.30
N ASP A 94 -11.99 -1.13 16.50
CA ASP A 94 -11.01 -0.81 17.54
C ASP A 94 -9.81 -1.78 17.56
N ALA A 95 -9.79 -2.77 16.66
CA ALA A 95 -8.70 -3.73 16.58
C ALA A 95 -7.52 -3.17 15.77
N LEU A 96 -6.35 -3.16 16.39
CA LEU A 96 -5.05 -2.88 15.76
C LEU A 96 -4.11 -4.08 15.94
N PRO A 97 -3.26 -4.39 14.95
CA PRO A 97 -2.16 -5.33 15.12
C PRO A 97 -1.26 -4.91 16.29
N PHE A 98 -0.77 -5.88 17.07
CA PHE A 98 0.06 -5.66 18.27
C PHE A 98 1.24 -4.72 18.00
N TRP A 99 1.92 -4.88 16.87
CA TRP A 99 3.06 -4.03 16.53
C TRP A 99 2.67 -2.55 16.38
N LEU A 100 1.50 -2.26 15.82
CA LEU A 100 1.04 -0.88 15.63
C LEU A 100 0.62 -0.25 16.97
N ALA A 101 -0.13 -0.98 17.79
CA ALA A 101 -0.54 -0.49 19.09
C ALA A 101 0.64 -0.35 20.06
N GLU A 102 1.37 -1.43 20.32
CA GLU A 102 2.33 -1.49 21.42
C GLU A 102 3.72 -0.96 21.06
N ARG A 103 4.11 -0.97 19.78
CA ARG A 103 5.45 -0.51 19.37
C ARG A 103 5.46 0.87 18.74
N LEU A 104 4.36 1.26 18.11
CA LEU A 104 4.21 2.60 17.53
C LEU A 104 3.30 3.50 18.35
N GLY A 105 2.68 3.00 19.42
CA GLY A 105 1.82 3.79 20.30
C GLY A 105 0.58 4.30 19.59
N LEU A 106 0.11 3.60 18.55
CA LEU A 106 -1.06 4.01 17.80
C LEU A 106 -2.33 3.55 18.51
N ASP A 107 -3.33 4.42 18.45
CA ASP A 107 -4.65 4.19 19.04
C ASP A 107 -5.73 4.26 17.96
N ALA A 108 -6.72 3.37 18.04
CA ALA A 108 -7.77 3.26 17.03
C ALA A 108 -8.70 4.49 17.05
N GLU A 109 -8.97 5.07 18.22
CA GLU A 109 -9.79 6.28 18.33
C GLU A 109 -9.09 7.48 17.68
N ALA A 110 -7.80 7.67 17.96
CA ALA A 110 -6.99 8.72 17.35
C ALA A 110 -6.87 8.56 15.83
N LEU A 111 -6.64 7.34 15.34
CA LEU A 111 -6.61 7.04 13.90
C LEU A 111 -7.95 7.33 13.23
N ARG A 112 -9.06 7.00 13.90
CA ARG A 112 -10.41 7.30 13.42
C ARG A 112 -10.68 8.79 13.37
N ALA A 113 -10.32 9.53 14.43
CA ALA A 113 -10.45 10.97 14.49
C ALA A 113 -9.62 11.68 13.41
N ALA A 114 -8.44 11.13 13.08
CA ALA A 114 -7.60 11.60 11.98
C ALA A 114 -8.13 11.21 10.59
N GLY A 115 -9.15 10.36 10.49
CA GLY A 115 -9.66 9.88 9.20
C GLY A 115 -8.70 8.94 8.47
N ALA A 116 -7.93 8.15 9.21
CA ALA A 116 -6.94 7.23 8.65
C ALA A 116 -7.58 6.24 7.66
N ALA A 117 -7.14 6.26 6.40
CA ALA A 117 -7.68 5.42 5.34
C ALA A 117 -7.43 3.92 5.58
N GLY A 118 -6.34 3.58 6.26
CA GLY A 118 -6.04 2.20 6.62
C GLY A 118 -6.93 1.65 7.75
N LEU A 119 -7.64 2.49 8.49
CA LEU A 119 -8.55 2.05 9.56
C LEU A 119 -9.95 1.83 8.98
N LEU A 120 -10.35 0.57 8.86
CA LEU A 120 -11.65 0.18 8.34
C LEU A 120 -12.72 0.17 9.45
N PRO A 121 -14.01 0.40 9.12
CA PRO A 121 -15.10 0.29 10.10
C PRO A 121 -15.26 -1.16 10.58
N ALA A 122 -15.94 -1.36 11.72
CA ALA A 122 -16.22 -2.70 12.24
C ALA A 122 -17.29 -3.47 11.43
N ASP A 123 -18.20 -2.74 10.76
CA ASP A 123 -19.27 -3.33 9.96
C ASP A 123 -18.75 -3.90 8.63
N PRO A 124 -18.86 -5.22 8.38
CA PRO A 124 -18.39 -5.85 7.15
C PRO A 124 -19.02 -5.30 5.87
N ALA A 125 -20.29 -4.85 5.92
CA ALA A 125 -20.95 -4.27 4.75
C ALA A 125 -20.31 -2.91 4.40
N ALA A 126 -20.11 -2.04 5.40
CA ALA A 126 -19.40 -0.78 5.22
C ALA A 126 -17.93 -0.96 4.75
N ILE A 127 -17.25 -2.03 5.18
CA ILE A 127 -15.93 -2.39 4.63
C ILE A 127 -16.05 -2.70 3.14
N ALA A 128 -16.96 -3.59 2.74
CA ALA A 128 -17.13 -3.97 1.34
C ALA A 128 -17.41 -2.75 0.44
N ASP A 129 -18.27 -1.84 0.89
CA ASP A 129 -18.61 -0.62 0.14
C ASP A 129 -17.42 0.33 0.03
N THR A 130 -16.64 0.47 1.10
CA THR A 130 -15.38 1.24 1.08
C THR A 130 -14.39 0.68 0.06
N LEU A 131 -14.21 -0.64 0.02
CA LEU A 131 -13.31 -1.29 -0.92
C LEU A 131 -13.78 -1.16 -2.37
N ARG A 132 -15.08 -1.31 -2.63
CA ARG A 132 -15.66 -1.11 -3.98
C ARG A 132 -15.49 0.33 -4.45
N ARG A 133 -15.75 1.30 -3.58
CA ARG A 133 -15.55 2.73 -3.88
C ARG A 133 -14.09 3.01 -4.24
N ARG A 134 -13.14 2.58 -3.39
CA ARG A 134 -11.70 2.77 -3.63
C ARG A 134 -11.21 2.07 -4.90
N ARG A 135 -11.76 0.90 -5.24
CA ARG A 135 -11.49 0.26 -6.53
C ARG A 135 -11.93 1.14 -7.70
N ALA A 136 -13.15 1.67 -7.65
CA ALA A 136 -13.70 2.51 -8.71
C ALA A 136 -12.98 3.86 -8.86
N GLU A 137 -12.63 4.51 -7.75
CA GLU A 137 -12.05 5.85 -7.74
C GLU A 137 -10.53 5.83 -7.94
N TYR A 138 -9.84 4.92 -7.25
CA TYR A 138 -8.39 4.91 -7.15
C TYR A 138 -7.72 3.75 -7.88
N GLY A 139 -8.47 2.75 -8.36
CA GLY A 139 -7.89 1.54 -8.92
C GLY A 139 -7.20 0.65 -7.87
N ILE A 140 -7.55 0.83 -6.59
CA ILE A 140 -7.09 -0.06 -5.50
C ILE A 140 -7.91 -1.34 -5.58
N ASP A 141 -7.34 -2.37 -6.19
CA ASP A 141 -7.99 -3.65 -6.43
C ASP A 141 -7.43 -4.81 -5.59
N GLU A 142 -6.41 -4.54 -4.78
CA GLU A 142 -5.83 -5.48 -3.83
C GLU A 142 -5.68 -4.80 -2.48
N ILE A 143 -5.89 -5.58 -1.42
CA ILE A 143 -5.62 -5.15 -0.05
C ILE A 143 -4.78 -6.16 0.68
N ILE A 144 -3.94 -5.68 1.59
CA ILE A 144 -3.17 -6.52 2.51
C ILE A 144 -3.81 -6.39 3.89
N VAL A 145 -4.26 -7.52 4.44
CA VAL A 145 -4.85 -7.59 5.78
C VAL A 145 -3.84 -8.30 6.70
N PRO A 146 -3.35 -7.63 7.77
CA PRO A 146 -2.55 -8.29 8.80
C PRO A 146 -3.27 -9.53 9.36
N GLY A 147 -2.52 -10.62 9.59
CA GLY A 147 -3.11 -11.89 10.04
C GLY A 147 -3.93 -11.78 11.33
N GLU A 148 -3.53 -10.90 12.25
CA GLU A 148 -4.26 -10.59 13.49
C GLU A 148 -5.67 -10.02 13.23
N LEU A 149 -5.87 -9.34 12.10
CA LEU A 149 -7.14 -8.75 11.69
C LEU A 149 -7.96 -9.69 10.80
N ALA A 150 -7.41 -10.82 10.36
CA ALA A 150 -8.08 -11.74 9.44
C ALA A 150 -9.43 -12.27 9.98
N PRO A 151 -9.58 -12.64 11.27
CA PRO A 151 -10.89 -13.04 11.80
C PRO A 151 -11.94 -11.94 11.74
N ALA A 152 -11.56 -10.68 12.01
CA ALA A 152 -12.45 -9.52 11.92
C ALA A 152 -12.80 -9.17 10.46
N PHE A 153 -11.89 -9.46 9.52
CA PHE A 153 -12.10 -9.19 8.10
C PHE A 153 -12.90 -10.30 7.39
N ALA A 154 -12.82 -11.55 7.85
CA ALA A 154 -13.44 -12.70 7.19
C ALA A 154 -14.93 -12.54 6.82
N PRO A 155 -15.80 -11.92 7.65
CA PRO A 155 -17.21 -11.74 7.31
C PRO A 155 -17.48 -10.88 6.05
N VAL A 156 -16.51 -10.07 5.60
CA VAL A 156 -16.62 -9.28 4.35
C VAL A 156 -16.86 -10.18 3.14
N PHE A 157 -16.39 -11.43 3.19
CA PHE A 157 -16.57 -12.40 2.11
C PHE A 157 -17.91 -13.14 2.16
N ALA A 158 -18.63 -13.11 3.29
CA ALA A 158 -19.88 -13.86 3.47
C ALA A 158 -21.09 -13.20 2.79
N GLY A 159 -21.02 -11.90 2.48
CA GLY A 159 -22.04 -11.16 1.75
C GLY A 159 -21.95 -11.24 0.23
N ARG A 160 -21.36 -12.31 -0.31
CA ARG A 160 -21.27 -12.57 -1.75
C ARG A 160 -22.36 -13.54 -2.22
#